data_AF-A0A6V7XBV8-F1
#
_entry.id   AF-A0A6V7XBV8-F1
#
_cell.length_a   1.000
_cell.length_b   1.000
_cell.length_c   1.000
_cell.angle_alpha   90.00
_cell.angle_beta   90.00
_cell.angle_gamma   90.00
#
_symmetry.space_group_name_H-M   'P 1'
#
loop_
_entity.id
_entity.type
_entity.pdbx_description
1 polymer ?
#
loop_
_entity_poly.entity_id
_entity_poly.type
_entity_poly.pdbx_seq_one_letter_code
_entity_poly.pdbx_strand_id
1 'polypeptide(L)'
;MQIAKLKKERCRSCRFDRCLLGGMDFRTIQKFPDGFNIEQMSALLTEKKRQLEEKSSIMQKEIVVRTERPEVELLQILLYSDNNLLYIRYSETDLSSSIFYDKSISDIINNIGGGGLTYSILSRSDQFSYQRRVPKSLAFYQERLKECDTRISEGPVSPNWLFIDSFLIIEMTKTLPVLSQLSFEDKVRLYTRNGLATIVFSQLYYSLNIQGSEFLIFPNGFSPLLFTHSKLFHLVFYKHVIKMKEFNLSREEFLIIRTLIFLHTGLSRNKYIQRYMQILAKSDLSMMGYEIVQTEIEKLSKALMFYECCKWGDASGAVRLVNLVKYFIIRYIFSLI
;
A
#
# COMPACT_ATOMS: atom_id res chain seq x y z
N MET A 1 -22.72 19.33 -18.12
CA MET A 1 -21.85 20.44 -17.68
C MET A 1 -20.40 20.10 -18.01
N GLN A 2 -19.84 20.69 -19.06
CA GLN A 2 -18.43 20.48 -19.45
C GLN A 2 -17.54 21.39 -18.59
N ILE A 3 -16.72 20.79 -17.73
CA ILE A 3 -15.64 21.50 -17.04
C ILE A 3 -14.48 21.62 -18.02
N ALA A 4 -14.24 22.83 -18.53
CA ALA A 4 -13.05 23.15 -19.30
C ALA A 4 -11.81 22.93 -18.43
N LYS A 5 -11.08 21.83 -18.68
CA LYS A 5 -9.74 21.60 -18.12
C LYS A 5 -8.78 22.60 -18.76
N LEU A 6 -8.50 23.70 -18.07
CA LEU A 6 -7.28 24.48 -18.32
C LEU A 6 -6.07 23.62 -17.92
N LYS A 7 -5.62 22.74 -18.83
CA LYS A 7 -4.30 22.12 -18.77
C LYS A 7 -3.26 23.23 -19.02
N LYS A 8 -2.87 23.96 -17.99
CA LYS A 8 -1.59 24.69 -18.02
C LYS A 8 -0.49 23.64 -18.03
N GLU A 9 0.19 23.50 -19.16
CA GLU A 9 1.44 22.75 -19.25
C GLU A 9 2.39 23.31 -18.20
N ARG A 10 2.84 22.45 -17.28
CA ARG A 10 3.65 22.87 -16.13
C ARG A 10 5.07 23.08 -16.63
N CYS A 11 5.51 24.33 -16.72
CA CYS A 11 6.87 24.66 -17.13
C CYS A 11 7.91 24.14 -16.11
N ARG A 12 9.18 24.11 -16.50
CA ARG A 12 10.30 23.69 -15.63
C ARG A 12 10.34 24.48 -14.31
N SER A 13 10.03 25.79 -14.35
CA SER A 13 9.95 26.63 -13.14
C SER A 13 8.86 26.15 -12.19
N CYS A 14 7.64 25.89 -12.68
CA CYS A 14 6.54 25.42 -11.84
C CYS A 14 6.83 24.06 -11.20
N ARG A 15 7.59 23.20 -11.87
CA ARG A 15 8.05 21.93 -11.29
C ARG A 15 9.05 22.17 -10.18
N PHE A 16 10.04 23.03 -10.42
CA PHE A 16 11.07 23.38 -9.43
C PHE A 16 10.46 23.98 -8.15
N ASP A 17 9.52 24.90 -8.28
CA ASP A 17 8.85 25.54 -7.15
C ASP A 17 8.08 24.52 -6.28
N ARG A 18 7.45 23.52 -6.92
CA ARG A 18 6.80 22.42 -6.18
C ARG A 18 7.79 21.49 -5.49
N CYS A 19 8.92 21.20 -6.14
CA CYS A 19 9.97 20.38 -5.52
C CYS A 19 10.51 21.08 -4.28
N LEU A 20 10.73 22.41 -4.32
CA LEU A 20 11.12 23.19 -3.15
C LEU A 20 10.08 23.15 -2.02
N LEU A 21 8.80 23.30 -2.34
CA LEU A 21 7.71 23.18 -1.36
C LEU A 21 7.58 21.74 -0.81
N GLY A 22 7.88 20.74 -1.64
CA GLY A 22 7.88 19.32 -1.29
C GLY A 22 9.12 18.86 -0.52
N GLY A 23 9.99 19.78 -0.07
CA GLY A 23 11.14 19.46 0.78
C GLY A 23 12.36 18.93 0.03
N MET A 24 12.52 19.25 -1.27
CA MET A 24 13.72 18.92 -2.02
C MET A 24 14.97 19.47 -1.33
N ASP A 25 15.96 18.60 -1.10
CA ASP A 25 17.27 19.00 -0.58
C ASP A 25 18.08 19.67 -1.69
N PHE A 26 18.27 20.99 -1.58
CA PHE A 26 18.99 21.79 -2.56
C PHE A 26 20.48 21.45 -2.68
N ARG A 27 21.06 20.79 -1.66
CA ARG A 27 22.46 20.33 -1.68
C ARG A 27 22.71 19.28 -2.77
N THR A 28 21.65 18.67 -3.28
CA THR A 28 21.70 17.68 -4.38
C THR A 28 21.76 18.30 -5.77
N ILE A 29 21.64 19.63 -5.90
CA ILE A 29 21.69 20.32 -7.19
C ILE A 29 23.14 20.35 -7.69
N GLN A 30 23.44 19.56 -8.72
CA GLN A 30 24.81 19.33 -9.22
C GLN A 30 25.42 20.49 -10.02
N LYS A 31 24.62 21.48 -10.44
CA LYS A 31 25.11 22.63 -11.22
C LYS A 31 24.47 23.92 -10.72
N PHE A 32 25.30 24.79 -10.16
CA PHE A 32 24.93 26.17 -9.89
C PHE A 32 25.33 27.05 -11.09
N PRO A 33 24.62 28.15 -11.35
CA PRO A 33 25.07 29.16 -12.29
C PRO A 33 26.46 29.68 -11.92
N ASP A 34 27.28 29.99 -12.91
CA ASP A 34 28.64 30.49 -12.68
C ASP A 34 28.61 31.75 -11.79
N GLY A 35 29.48 31.79 -10.78
CA GLY A 35 29.61 32.91 -9.86
C GLY A 35 28.79 32.82 -8.57
N PHE A 36 27.99 31.77 -8.36
CA PHE A 36 27.31 31.52 -7.08
C PHE A 36 28.04 30.47 -6.25
N ASN A 37 28.35 30.81 -5.00
CA ASN A 37 28.80 29.81 -4.02
C ASN A 37 27.60 29.07 -3.38
N ILE A 38 27.87 27.95 -2.71
CA ILE A 38 26.84 27.08 -2.11
C ILE A 38 26.00 27.84 -1.09
N GLU A 39 26.62 28.73 -0.31
CA GLU A 39 25.96 29.51 0.75
C GLU A 39 24.98 30.54 0.17
N GLN A 40 25.39 31.26 -0.87
CA GLN A 40 24.56 32.21 -1.61
C GLN A 40 23.35 31.50 -2.24
N MET A 41 23.57 30.31 -2.82
CA MET A 41 22.46 29.54 -3.39
C MET A 41 21.52 29.01 -2.30
N SER A 42 22.06 28.52 -1.19
CA SER A 42 21.28 28.09 -0.02
C SER A 42 20.38 29.22 0.48
N ALA A 43 20.92 30.43 0.62
CA ALA A 43 20.17 31.60 1.04
C ALA A 43 19.07 31.96 0.04
N LEU A 44 19.38 31.97 -1.27
CA LEU A 44 18.41 32.27 -2.33
C LEU A 44 17.25 31.25 -2.38
N LEU A 45 17.56 29.95 -2.23
CA LEU A 45 16.54 28.90 -2.27
C LEU A 45 15.69 28.88 -1.01
N THR A 46 16.27 29.18 0.15
CA THR A 46 15.53 29.35 1.41
C THR A 46 14.57 30.52 1.31
N GLU A 47 15.04 31.67 0.79
CA GLU A 47 14.20 32.85 0.59
C GLU A 47 13.10 32.59 -0.45
N LYS A 48 13.42 31.91 -1.55
CA LYS A 48 12.43 31.52 -2.56
C LYS A 48 11.37 30.57 -2.00
N LYS A 49 11.77 29.62 -1.15
CA LYS A 49 10.83 28.72 -0.45
C LYS A 49 9.89 29.52 0.46
N ARG A 50 10.42 30.44 1.26
CA ARG A 50 9.64 31.35 2.13
C ARG A 50 8.62 32.16 1.33
N GLN A 51 9.02 32.75 0.20
CA GLN A 51 8.13 33.49 -0.68
C GLN A 51 7.03 32.61 -1.32
N LEU A 52 7.36 31.36 -1.65
CA LEU A 52 6.39 30.40 -2.17
C LEU A 52 5.39 29.98 -1.09
N GLU A 53 5.84 29.80 0.16
CA GLU A 53 4.99 29.51 1.30
C GLU A 53 4.03 30.68 1.59
N GLU A 54 4.52 31.93 1.58
CA GLU A 54 3.69 33.13 1.73
C GLU A 54 2.67 33.29 0.60
N LYS A 55 3.10 33.12 -0.66
CA LYS A 55 2.18 33.14 -1.82
C LYS A 55 1.17 32.01 -1.76
N SER A 56 1.56 30.83 -1.27
CA SER A 56 0.65 29.71 -1.09
C SER A 56 -0.39 29.97 -0.01
N SER A 57 0.00 30.63 1.10
CA SER A 57 -0.89 31.03 2.18
C SER A 57 -1.92 32.08 1.73
N ILE A 58 -1.49 33.04 0.89
CA ILE A 58 -2.38 34.07 0.31
C ILE A 58 -3.31 33.46 -0.75
N MET A 59 -2.80 32.60 -1.65
CA MET A 59 -3.66 31.88 -2.61
C MET A 59 -4.59 30.85 -1.96
N GLN A 60 -4.20 30.26 -0.82
CA GLN A 60 -5.06 29.39 -0.04
C GLN A 60 -6.23 30.20 0.56
N LYS A 61 -6.03 31.45 1.01
CA LYS A 61 -7.14 32.26 1.53
C LYS A 61 -8.22 32.63 0.50
N GLU A 62 -7.88 32.75 -0.79
CA GLU A 62 -8.87 33.05 -1.85
C GLU A 62 -9.44 31.82 -2.58
N ILE A 63 -8.84 30.63 -2.42
CA ILE A 63 -9.29 29.39 -3.10
C ILE A 63 -9.80 28.31 -2.13
N VAL A 64 -9.65 28.49 -0.81
CA VAL A 64 -10.12 27.52 0.21
C VAL A 64 -11.59 27.82 0.60
N VAL A 65 -12.45 27.86 -0.42
CA VAL A 65 -13.75 27.15 -0.34
C VAL A 65 -13.65 25.93 -1.24
N ARG A 66 -12.51 25.22 -1.17
CA ARG A 66 -12.48 23.80 -1.51
C ARG A 66 -12.95 23.11 -0.26
N THR A 67 -14.16 22.57 -0.33
CA THR A 67 -14.63 21.55 0.61
C THR A 67 -13.62 20.40 0.52
N GLU A 68 -12.57 20.44 1.35
CA GLU A 68 -11.61 19.36 1.49
C GLU A 68 -12.38 18.21 2.11
N ARG A 69 -12.92 17.37 1.22
CA ARG A 69 -13.62 16.16 1.61
C ARG A 69 -12.56 15.21 2.18
N PRO A 70 -12.66 14.82 3.47
CA PRO A 70 -11.65 13.98 4.12
C PRO A 70 -11.45 12.64 3.40
N GLU A 71 -12.46 12.17 2.67
CA GLU A 71 -12.40 10.95 1.85
C GLU A 71 -11.37 11.06 0.72
N VAL A 72 -11.20 12.24 0.14
CA VAL A 72 -10.26 12.49 -0.97
C VAL A 72 -8.83 12.54 -0.46
N GLU A 73 -8.61 13.17 0.69
CA GLU A 73 -7.29 13.26 1.33
C GLU A 73 -6.78 11.87 1.71
N LEU A 74 -7.62 11.05 2.34
CA LEU A 74 -7.29 9.68 2.71
C LEU A 74 -6.85 8.85 1.49
N LEU A 75 -7.57 8.95 0.38
CA LEU A 75 -7.22 8.24 -0.85
C LEU A 75 -5.87 8.72 -1.43
N GLN A 76 -5.56 10.02 -1.34
CA GLN A 76 -4.26 10.54 -1.77
C GLN A 76 -3.10 10.00 -0.93
N ILE A 77 -3.28 9.91 0.39
CA ILE A 77 -2.30 9.30 1.30
C ILE A 77 -2.07 7.84 0.90
N LEU A 78 -3.15 7.07 0.70
CA LEU A 78 -3.05 5.67 0.29
C LEU A 78 -2.34 5.51 -1.06
N LEU A 79 -2.67 6.35 -2.06
CA LEU A 79 -2.03 6.31 -3.39
C LEU A 79 -0.55 6.67 -3.32
N TYR A 80 -0.18 7.67 -2.52
CA TYR A 80 1.21 8.08 -2.33
C TYR A 80 2.03 6.95 -1.69
N SER A 81 1.53 6.40 -0.58
CA SER A 81 2.13 5.26 0.11
C SER A 81 2.30 4.06 -0.83
N ASP A 82 1.26 3.74 -1.59
CA ASP A 82 1.26 2.62 -2.52
C ASP A 82 2.25 2.76 -3.66
N ASN A 83 2.42 3.96 -4.23
CA ASN A 83 3.46 4.20 -5.23
C ASN A 83 4.83 3.82 -4.66
N ASN A 84 5.17 4.32 -3.47
CA ASN A 84 6.47 4.07 -2.85
C ASN A 84 6.68 2.58 -2.53
N LEU A 85 5.63 1.89 -2.08
CA LEU A 85 5.66 0.44 -1.88
C LEU A 85 5.89 -0.31 -3.19
N LEU A 86 5.27 0.13 -4.29
CA LEU A 86 5.49 -0.45 -5.61
C LEU A 86 6.92 -0.24 -6.10
N TYR A 87 7.50 0.94 -5.85
CA TYR A 87 8.90 1.23 -6.14
C TYR A 87 9.83 0.20 -5.48
N ILE A 88 9.60 -0.05 -4.19
CA ILE A 88 10.39 -1.02 -3.41
C ILE A 88 10.12 -2.45 -3.90
N ARG A 89 8.84 -2.84 -4.05
CA ARG A 89 8.41 -4.19 -4.45
C ARG A 89 8.98 -4.63 -5.80
N TYR A 90 9.09 -3.72 -6.75
CA TYR A 90 9.61 -3.97 -8.09
C TYR A 90 11.08 -3.60 -8.26
N SER A 91 11.76 -3.17 -7.18
CA SER A 91 13.18 -2.83 -7.23
C SER A 91 14.05 -4.05 -7.55
N GLU A 92 15.21 -3.81 -8.16
CA GLU A 92 16.16 -4.90 -8.44
C GLU A 92 16.99 -5.30 -7.24
N THR A 93 17.09 -4.41 -6.27
CA THR A 93 17.76 -4.64 -4.99
C THR A 93 17.16 -5.88 -4.36
N ASP A 94 18.02 -6.85 -4.07
CA ASP A 94 17.59 -8.02 -3.33
C ASP A 94 17.27 -7.60 -1.89
N LEU A 95 16.01 -7.27 -1.68
CA LEU A 95 15.49 -6.87 -0.38
C LEU A 95 15.77 -7.96 0.66
N SER A 96 15.72 -9.23 0.25
CA SER A 96 15.95 -10.34 1.17
C SER A 96 17.36 -10.29 1.76
N SER A 97 18.41 -10.26 0.92
CA SER A 97 19.82 -10.22 1.35
C SER A 97 20.27 -8.90 1.98
N SER A 98 19.74 -7.76 1.54
CA SER A 98 20.30 -6.45 1.92
C SER A 98 19.77 -5.86 3.22
N ILE A 99 18.55 -6.19 3.66
CA ILE A 99 17.91 -5.49 4.78
C ILE A 99 17.38 -6.46 5.85
N PHE A 100 17.10 -7.73 5.51
CA PHE A 100 16.18 -8.52 6.32
C PHE A 100 16.60 -9.92 6.77
N TYR A 101 17.70 -10.51 6.26
CA TYR A 101 18.08 -11.87 6.68
C TYR A 101 18.30 -12.03 8.19
N ASP A 102 18.65 -10.95 8.89
CA ASP A 102 18.93 -10.98 10.33
C ASP A 102 17.75 -10.58 11.21
N LYS A 103 16.60 -10.22 10.65
CA LYS A 103 15.45 -9.72 11.44
C LYS A 103 14.31 -10.73 11.50
N SER A 104 13.89 -11.08 12.70
CA SER A 104 12.68 -11.88 12.90
C SER A 104 11.42 -11.08 12.58
N ILE A 105 10.30 -11.76 12.30
CA ILE A 105 8.99 -11.10 12.16
C ILE A 105 8.67 -10.31 13.43
N SER A 106 9.03 -10.82 14.62
CA SER A 106 8.88 -10.09 15.88
C SER A 106 9.67 -8.79 15.90
N ASP A 107 10.89 -8.75 15.34
CA ASP A 107 11.67 -7.51 15.24
C ASP A 107 10.99 -6.50 14.31
N ILE A 108 10.41 -6.98 13.20
CA ILE A 108 9.67 -6.10 12.27
C ILE A 108 8.38 -5.58 12.94
N ILE A 109 7.68 -6.43 13.69
CA ILE A 109 6.49 -6.04 14.45
C ILE A 109 6.85 -5.07 15.57
N ASN A 110 7.94 -5.29 16.30
CA ASN A 110 8.44 -4.38 17.33
C ASN A 110 8.78 -2.98 16.77
N ASN A 111 9.17 -2.91 15.49
CA ASN A 111 9.35 -1.64 14.78
C ASN A 111 8.05 -0.89 14.47
N ILE A 112 6.86 -1.50 14.65
CA ILE A 112 5.56 -0.82 14.56
C ILE A 112 5.37 0.14 15.76
N GLY A 113 6.04 -0.12 16.89
CA GLY A 113 5.96 0.68 18.12
C GLY A 113 6.79 1.97 18.11
N GLY A 114 7.54 2.25 17.04
CA GLY A 114 8.36 3.46 16.93
C GLY A 114 9.71 3.43 17.66
N GLY A 115 10.11 2.28 18.23
CA GLY A 115 11.26 2.19 19.13
C GLY A 115 12.65 1.93 18.49
N GLY A 116 12.76 1.49 17.23
CA GLY A 116 14.05 1.00 16.70
C GLY A 116 14.45 1.41 15.29
N LEU A 117 13.49 1.79 14.44
CA LEU A 117 13.75 2.36 13.11
C LEU A 117 12.93 3.65 13.00
N THR A 118 13.53 4.77 13.39
CA THR A 118 12.95 6.11 13.28
C THR A 118 12.69 6.56 11.84
N TYR A 119 13.10 5.79 10.84
CA TYR A 119 12.95 6.13 9.43
C TYR A 119 12.14 5.06 8.70
N SER A 120 10.97 5.45 8.18
CA SER A 120 10.23 4.62 7.22
C SER A 120 11.06 4.45 5.95
N ILE A 121 11.18 3.23 5.45
CA ILE A 121 11.88 2.97 4.19
C ILE A 121 11.19 3.67 3.00
N LEU A 122 9.91 4.01 3.15
CA LEU A 122 9.14 4.75 2.15
C LEU A 122 9.74 6.12 1.85
N SER A 123 10.38 6.76 2.83
CA SER A 123 11.06 8.05 2.63
C SER A 123 12.34 7.93 1.81
N ARG A 124 12.86 6.70 1.64
CA ARG A 124 14.04 6.37 0.83
C ARG A 124 13.67 5.61 -0.45
N SER A 125 12.39 5.62 -0.84
CA SER A 125 11.90 4.90 -2.03
C SER A 125 12.60 5.35 -3.33
N ASP A 126 13.11 6.57 -3.35
CA ASP A 126 13.92 7.16 -4.42
C ASP A 126 15.29 6.51 -4.60
N GLN A 127 15.84 5.89 -3.55
CA GLN A 127 17.11 5.16 -3.59
C GLN A 127 16.99 3.79 -4.26
N PHE A 128 15.76 3.30 -4.45
CA PHE A 128 15.49 2.06 -5.15
C PHE A 128 15.33 2.36 -6.64
N SER A 129 16.22 1.79 -7.46
CA SER A 129 16.10 1.91 -8.91
C SER A 129 14.82 1.21 -9.37
N TYR A 130 13.85 2.00 -9.82
CA TYR A 130 12.67 1.46 -10.48
C TYR A 130 13.05 1.00 -11.87
N GLN A 131 13.24 -0.30 -12.01
CA GLN A 131 13.09 -0.94 -13.31
C GLN A 131 11.80 -1.72 -13.26
N ARG A 132 10.84 -1.32 -14.11
CA ARG A 132 9.68 -2.17 -14.37
C ARG A 132 10.23 -3.44 -15.00
N ARG A 133 10.50 -4.46 -14.18
CA ARG A 133 10.91 -5.77 -14.67
C ARG A 133 9.82 -6.19 -15.64
N VAL A 134 10.16 -6.26 -16.92
CA VAL A 134 9.33 -6.98 -17.87
C VAL A 134 9.31 -8.41 -17.33
N PRO A 135 8.14 -8.94 -16.95
CA PRO A 135 8.05 -10.33 -16.53
C PRO A 135 8.76 -11.15 -17.59
N LYS A 136 9.76 -11.94 -17.19
CA LYS A 136 10.43 -12.79 -18.17
C LYS A 136 9.38 -13.70 -18.79
N SER A 137 9.54 -14.05 -20.06
CA SER A 137 8.53 -14.85 -20.75
C SER A 137 8.29 -16.17 -20.01
N LEU A 138 7.08 -16.73 -20.14
CA LEU A 138 6.79 -18.07 -19.59
C LEU A 138 7.83 -19.10 -20.09
N ALA A 139 8.30 -18.95 -21.34
CA ALA A 139 9.38 -19.74 -21.92
C ALA A 139 10.68 -19.67 -21.11
N PHE A 140 11.09 -18.49 -20.63
CA PHE A 140 12.26 -18.34 -19.77
C PHE A 140 12.15 -19.17 -18.48
N TYR A 141 10.97 -19.22 -17.85
CA TYR A 141 10.78 -20.05 -16.65
C TYR A 141 10.71 -21.52 -16.99
N GLN A 142 10.04 -21.90 -18.08
CA GLN A 142 10.01 -23.28 -18.57
C GLN A 142 11.41 -23.81 -18.92
N GLU A 143 12.28 -22.97 -19.48
CA GLU A 143 13.69 -23.30 -19.72
C GLU A 143 14.47 -23.49 -18.42
N ARG A 144 14.38 -22.56 -17.47
CA ARG A 144 15.01 -22.75 -16.14
C ARG A 144 14.48 -23.97 -15.41
N LEU A 145 13.24 -24.37 -15.63
CA LEU A 145 12.68 -25.57 -15.02
C LEU A 145 13.28 -26.84 -15.58
N LYS A 146 13.47 -26.89 -16.90
CA LYS A 146 14.19 -28.00 -17.55
C LYS A 146 15.63 -28.09 -17.05
N GLU A 147 16.26 -26.95 -16.76
CA GLU A 147 17.60 -26.92 -16.15
C GLU A 147 17.58 -27.43 -14.69
N CYS A 148 16.61 -27.02 -13.88
CA CYS A 148 16.47 -27.43 -12.47
C CYS A 148 16.16 -28.93 -12.29
N ASP A 149 15.43 -29.55 -13.23
CA ASP A 149 15.10 -30.99 -13.17
C ASP A 149 16.36 -31.88 -13.17
N THR A 150 17.49 -31.36 -13.66
CA THR A 150 18.78 -32.07 -13.68
C THR A 150 19.66 -31.81 -12.45
N ARG A 151 19.31 -30.84 -11.59
CA ARG A 151 20.10 -30.42 -10.41
C ARG A 151 19.19 -30.12 -9.22
N ILE A 152 18.66 -31.17 -8.61
CA ILE A 152 17.71 -31.10 -7.49
C ILE A 152 18.28 -30.39 -6.23
N SER A 153 19.58 -30.12 -6.13
CA SER A 153 20.18 -29.60 -4.88
C SER A 153 20.27 -28.07 -4.75
N GLU A 154 20.20 -27.28 -5.83
CA GLU A 154 20.46 -25.83 -5.77
C GLU A 154 19.55 -25.03 -6.70
N GLY A 155 18.24 -25.25 -6.59
CA GLY A 155 17.26 -24.38 -7.25
C GLY A 155 17.50 -22.91 -6.87
N PRO A 156 17.29 -21.95 -7.78
CA PRO A 156 17.44 -20.54 -7.46
C PRO A 156 16.58 -20.21 -6.25
N VAL A 157 17.22 -19.73 -5.17
CA VAL A 157 16.54 -19.28 -3.96
C VAL A 157 15.62 -18.12 -4.38
N SER A 158 14.34 -18.43 -4.60
CA SER A 158 13.35 -17.38 -4.87
C SER A 158 13.26 -16.53 -3.61
N PRO A 159 13.20 -15.19 -3.73
CA PRO A 159 12.89 -14.33 -2.61
C PRO A 159 11.62 -14.84 -1.91
N ASN A 160 11.63 -14.86 -0.58
CA ASN A 160 10.45 -15.17 0.19
C ASN A 160 9.45 -14.01 0.06
N TRP A 161 8.64 -14.03 -1.00
CA TRP A 161 7.69 -12.97 -1.33
C TRP A 161 6.63 -12.74 -0.25
N LEU A 162 6.28 -13.78 0.51
CA LEU A 162 5.39 -13.64 1.67
C LEU A 162 6.03 -12.74 2.73
N PHE A 163 7.32 -12.93 3.00
CA PHE A 163 8.06 -12.13 3.96
C PHE A 163 8.31 -10.69 3.46
N ILE A 164 8.68 -10.52 2.19
CA ILE A 164 8.83 -9.17 1.59
C ILE A 164 7.50 -8.42 1.67
N ASP A 165 6.40 -9.05 1.27
CA ASP A 165 5.09 -8.40 1.31
C ASP A 165 4.60 -8.18 2.74
N SER A 166 4.95 -9.04 3.70
CA SER A 166 4.73 -8.80 5.14
C SER A 166 5.35 -7.49 5.59
N PHE A 167 6.61 -7.27 5.24
CA PHE A 167 7.33 -6.03 5.54
C PHE A 167 6.69 -4.82 4.86
N LEU A 168 6.33 -4.94 3.57
CA LEU A 168 5.68 -3.86 2.83
C LEU A 168 4.30 -3.49 3.42
N ILE A 169 3.54 -4.48 3.91
CA ILE A 169 2.30 -4.22 4.64
C ILE A 169 2.62 -3.47 5.94
N ILE A 170 3.65 -3.84 6.69
CA ILE A 170 4.05 -3.10 7.89
C ILE A 170 4.41 -1.64 7.55
N GLU A 171 5.17 -1.39 6.49
CA GLU A 171 5.49 -0.02 6.07
C GLU A 171 4.25 0.76 5.61
N MET A 172 3.33 0.11 4.88
CA MET A 172 2.03 0.70 4.56
C MET A 172 1.29 1.10 5.83
N THR A 173 1.26 0.24 6.84
CA THR A 173 0.49 0.49 8.07
C THR A 173 1.02 1.69 8.84
N LYS A 174 2.33 1.96 8.80
CA LYS A 174 2.93 3.17 9.38
C LYS A 174 2.41 4.47 8.75
N THR A 175 1.88 4.41 7.53
CA THR A 175 1.28 5.58 6.86
C THR A 175 -0.18 5.82 7.23
N LEU A 176 -0.80 4.93 8.01
CA LEU A 176 -2.20 5.05 8.43
C LEU A 176 -2.28 5.85 9.75
N PRO A 177 -2.91 7.04 9.77
CA PRO A 177 -3.01 7.87 10.98
C PRO A 177 -3.76 7.21 12.13
N VAL A 178 -4.64 6.25 11.86
CA VAL A 178 -5.36 5.49 12.89
C VAL A 178 -4.39 4.68 13.77
N LEU A 179 -3.30 4.15 13.20
CA LEU A 179 -2.40 3.27 13.93
C LEU A 179 -1.44 4.02 14.85
N SER A 180 -1.22 5.33 14.66
CA SER A 180 -0.46 6.11 15.63
C SER A 180 -1.22 6.27 16.96
N GLN A 181 -2.54 6.11 16.94
CA GLN A 181 -3.43 6.25 18.11
C GLN A 181 -3.61 4.93 18.88
N LEU A 182 -3.23 3.80 18.29
CA LEU A 182 -3.36 2.49 18.93
C LEU A 182 -2.19 2.19 19.87
N SER A 183 -2.47 1.39 20.90
CA SER A 183 -1.43 0.78 21.73
C SER A 183 -0.54 -0.14 20.87
N PHE A 184 0.71 -0.36 21.29
CA PHE A 184 1.59 -1.29 20.58
C PHE A 184 0.96 -2.69 20.48
N GLU A 185 0.39 -3.19 21.58
CA GLU A 185 -0.25 -4.51 21.64
C GLU A 185 -1.41 -4.63 20.64
N ASP A 186 -2.24 -3.59 20.50
CA ASP A 186 -3.34 -3.57 19.54
C ASP A 186 -2.87 -3.56 18.08
N LYS A 187 -1.76 -2.86 17.78
CA LYS A 187 -1.14 -2.91 16.45
C LYS A 187 -0.65 -4.32 16.12
N VAL A 188 -0.01 -5.00 17.09
CA VAL A 188 0.43 -6.39 16.93
C VAL A 188 -0.76 -7.31 16.70
N ARG A 189 -1.86 -7.15 17.47
CA ARG A 189 -3.08 -7.95 17.30
C ARG A 189 -3.71 -7.77 15.91
N LEU A 190 -3.84 -6.53 15.42
CA LEU A 190 -4.33 -6.26 14.07
C LEU A 190 -3.48 -6.95 13.00
N TYR A 191 -2.15 -6.79 13.11
CA TYR A 191 -1.23 -7.40 12.16
C TYR A 191 -1.30 -8.93 12.19
N THR A 192 -1.30 -9.52 13.39
CA THR A 192 -1.35 -10.98 13.57
C THR A 192 -2.62 -11.58 12.99
N ARG A 193 -3.75 -10.88 13.14
CA ARG A 193 -5.06 -11.33 12.66
C ARG A 193 -5.24 -11.16 11.16
N ASN A 194 -4.88 -9.99 10.62
CA ASN A 194 -5.26 -9.59 9.26
C ASN A 194 -4.09 -9.47 8.29
N GLY A 195 -2.84 -9.59 8.78
CA GLY A 195 -1.63 -9.41 7.98
C GLY A 195 -1.58 -10.36 6.79
N LEU A 196 -1.75 -11.67 7.03
CA LEU A 196 -1.73 -12.68 5.97
C LEU A 196 -2.81 -12.43 4.90
N ALA A 197 -4.04 -12.15 5.30
CA ALA A 197 -5.13 -11.85 4.38
C ALA A 197 -4.81 -10.62 3.50
N THR A 198 -4.24 -9.58 4.11
CA THR A 198 -3.83 -8.34 3.43
C THR A 198 -2.67 -8.58 2.45
N ILE A 199 -1.70 -9.43 2.83
CA ILE A 199 -0.58 -9.82 1.96
C ILE A 199 -1.08 -10.57 0.74
N VAL A 200 -1.88 -11.63 0.94
CA VAL A 200 -2.46 -12.42 -0.16
C VAL A 200 -3.30 -11.52 -1.07
N PHE A 201 -4.08 -10.59 -0.50
CA PHE A 201 -4.92 -9.68 -1.27
C PHE A 201 -4.08 -8.78 -2.18
N SER A 202 -2.97 -8.27 -1.64
CA SER A 202 -2.01 -7.45 -2.40
C SER A 202 -1.35 -8.25 -3.51
N GLN A 203 -0.89 -9.47 -3.22
CA GLN A 203 -0.26 -10.38 -4.18
C GLN A 203 -1.18 -10.68 -5.37
N LEU A 204 -2.44 -11.02 -5.08
CA LEU A 204 -3.44 -11.30 -6.09
C LEU A 204 -3.68 -10.08 -7.00
N TYR A 205 -3.90 -8.90 -6.41
CA TYR A 205 -4.15 -7.68 -7.19
C TYR A 205 -2.97 -7.31 -8.09
N TYR A 206 -1.74 -7.35 -7.58
CA TYR A 206 -0.56 -7.02 -8.37
C TYR A 206 -0.26 -8.04 -9.46
N SER A 207 -0.58 -9.32 -9.24
CA SER A 207 -0.47 -10.35 -10.27
C SER A 207 -1.38 -10.06 -11.46
N LEU A 208 -2.59 -9.56 -11.23
CA LEU A 208 -3.54 -9.25 -12.31
C LEU A 208 -3.08 -8.12 -13.22
N ASN A 209 -2.25 -7.21 -12.70
CA ASN A 209 -1.68 -6.12 -13.48
C ASN A 209 -0.54 -6.59 -14.40
N ILE A 210 -0.10 -7.85 -14.28
CA ILE A 210 0.77 -8.50 -15.24
C ILE A 210 -0.10 -9.08 -16.36
N GLN A 211 0.01 -8.49 -17.56
CA GLN A 211 -0.88 -8.77 -18.69
C GLN A 211 -1.10 -10.26 -18.94
N GLY A 212 -2.37 -10.67 -19.01
CA GLY A 212 -2.78 -12.04 -19.36
C GLY A 212 -2.62 -13.07 -18.25
N SER A 213 -2.14 -12.70 -17.07
CA SER A 213 -1.93 -13.65 -15.97
C SER A 213 -3.25 -14.26 -15.49
N GLU A 214 -3.38 -15.59 -15.53
CA GLU A 214 -4.51 -16.34 -14.96
C GLU A 214 -4.24 -16.88 -13.56
N PHE A 215 -3.02 -16.70 -13.07
CA PHE A 215 -2.53 -17.26 -11.82
C PHE A 215 -1.78 -16.20 -11.02
N LEU A 216 -1.31 -16.56 -9.83
CA LEU A 216 -0.46 -15.68 -9.05
C LEU A 216 0.94 -15.63 -9.68
N ILE A 217 1.41 -14.44 -10.03
CA ILE A 217 2.74 -14.15 -10.55
C ILE A 217 3.38 -13.07 -9.67
N PHE A 218 4.56 -13.36 -9.15
CA PHE A 218 5.35 -12.41 -8.38
C PHE A 218 6.15 -11.46 -9.28
N PRO A 219 6.69 -10.36 -8.75
CA PRO A 219 7.46 -9.38 -9.53
C PRO A 219 8.64 -9.96 -10.31
N ASN A 220 9.25 -11.04 -9.81
CA ASN A 220 10.31 -11.77 -10.52
C ASN A 220 9.77 -12.80 -11.52
N GLY A 221 8.50 -12.74 -11.91
CA GLY A 221 7.79 -13.67 -12.81
C GLY A 221 7.55 -15.08 -12.25
N PHE A 222 8.01 -15.39 -11.03
CA PHE A 222 7.77 -16.68 -10.40
C PHE A 222 6.27 -16.87 -10.10
N SER A 223 5.74 -18.07 -10.36
CA SER A 223 4.38 -18.45 -9.96
C SER A 223 4.42 -19.71 -9.11
N PRO A 224 4.00 -19.66 -7.83
CA PRO A 224 4.06 -20.84 -6.97
C PRO A 224 3.10 -21.94 -7.45
N LEU A 225 2.00 -21.57 -8.12
CA LEU A 225 1.02 -22.51 -8.66
C LEU A 225 1.57 -23.38 -9.81
N LEU A 226 2.66 -22.97 -10.46
CA LEU A 226 3.34 -23.80 -11.46
C LEU A 226 4.16 -24.93 -10.81
N PHE A 227 4.44 -24.86 -9.50
CA PHE A 227 5.36 -25.76 -8.79
C PHE A 227 4.72 -26.56 -7.67
N THR A 228 3.49 -26.21 -7.27
CA THR A 228 2.78 -26.92 -6.22
C THR A 228 1.51 -27.56 -6.75
N HIS A 229 1.40 -28.88 -6.54
CA HIS A 229 0.14 -29.61 -6.71
C HIS A 229 -0.77 -29.52 -5.47
N SER A 230 -0.47 -28.60 -4.54
CA SER A 230 -1.28 -28.42 -3.34
C SER A 230 -2.67 -27.90 -3.72
N LYS A 231 -3.68 -28.75 -3.51
CA LYS A 231 -5.10 -28.37 -3.64
C LYS A 231 -5.43 -27.12 -2.81
N LEU A 232 -4.80 -26.97 -1.63
CA LEU A 232 -4.99 -25.81 -0.76
C LEU A 232 -4.51 -24.52 -1.43
N PHE A 233 -3.32 -24.52 -2.03
CA PHE A 233 -2.80 -23.35 -2.76
C PHE A 233 -3.71 -22.98 -3.93
N HIS A 234 -4.17 -23.97 -4.70
CA HIS A 234 -5.15 -23.72 -5.75
C HIS A 234 -6.44 -23.09 -5.18
N LEU A 235 -6.98 -23.64 -4.10
CA LEU A 235 -8.25 -23.19 -3.53
C LEU A 235 -8.15 -21.77 -2.96
N VAL A 236 -7.02 -21.45 -2.32
CA VAL A 236 -6.70 -20.12 -1.80
C VAL A 236 -6.48 -19.13 -2.94
N PHE A 237 -5.54 -19.37 -3.84
CA PHE A 237 -5.15 -18.33 -4.81
C PHE A 237 -6.06 -18.29 -6.04
N TYR A 238 -6.27 -19.41 -6.72
CA TYR A 238 -6.95 -19.43 -8.03
C TYR A 238 -8.39 -18.90 -7.95
N LYS A 239 -9.15 -19.35 -6.94
CA LYS A 239 -10.53 -18.89 -6.73
C LYS A 239 -10.61 -17.37 -6.51
N HIS A 240 -9.65 -16.80 -5.78
CA HIS A 240 -9.62 -15.37 -5.51
C HIS A 240 -9.07 -14.56 -6.69
N VAL A 241 -8.12 -15.09 -7.48
CA VAL A 241 -7.65 -14.47 -8.74
C VAL A 241 -8.82 -14.28 -9.70
N ILE A 242 -9.61 -15.34 -9.96
CA ILE A 242 -10.77 -15.27 -10.85
C ILE A 242 -11.74 -14.18 -10.39
N LYS A 243 -12.06 -14.18 -9.10
CA LYS A 243 -13.02 -13.22 -8.56
C LYS A 243 -12.51 -11.80 -8.62
N MET A 244 -11.23 -11.56 -8.34
CA MET A 244 -10.63 -10.24 -8.54
C MET A 244 -10.71 -9.77 -9.99
N LYS A 245 -10.51 -10.66 -10.98
CA LYS A 245 -10.71 -10.33 -12.41
C LYS A 245 -12.16 -9.95 -12.69
N GLU A 246 -13.11 -10.74 -12.21
CA GLU A 246 -14.55 -10.47 -12.39
C GLU A 246 -14.93 -9.09 -11.82
N PHE A 247 -14.40 -8.72 -10.66
CA PHE A 247 -14.65 -7.40 -10.05
C PHE A 247 -13.97 -6.25 -10.79
N ASN A 248 -12.88 -6.53 -11.51
CA ASN A 248 -12.04 -5.56 -12.22
C ASN A 248 -11.76 -4.32 -11.35
N LEU A 249 -11.09 -4.55 -10.21
CA LEU A 249 -10.83 -3.50 -9.24
C LEU A 249 -9.95 -2.41 -9.87
N SER A 250 -10.41 -1.17 -9.78
CA SER A 250 -9.55 0.01 -9.94
C SER A 250 -8.55 0.08 -8.79
N ARG A 251 -7.49 0.86 -8.99
CA ARG A 251 -6.44 1.03 -7.99
C ARG A 251 -6.97 1.62 -6.69
N GLU A 252 -7.84 2.61 -6.80
CA GLU A 252 -8.47 3.29 -5.68
C GLU A 252 -9.33 2.33 -4.85
N GLU A 253 -10.18 1.54 -5.51
CA GLU A 253 -10.97 0.47 -4.90
C GLU A 253 -10.07 -0.52 -4.15
N PHE A 254 -9.00 -1.00 -4.81
CA PHE A 254 -8.04 -1.92 -4.21
C PHE A 254 -7.42 -1.36 -2.93
N LEU A 255 -6.97 -0.09 -2.94
CA LEU A 255 -6.31 0.51 -1.80
C LEU A 255 -7.25 0.67 -0.60
N ILE A 256 -8.47 1.12 -0.84
CA ILE A 256 -9.46 1.27 0.23
C ILE A 256 -9.83 -0.11 0.80
N ILE A 257 -10.09 -1.10 -0.07
CA ILE A 257 -10.43 -2.47 0.35
C ILE A 257 -9.26 -3.13 1.09
N ARG A 258 -8.02 -2.96 0.63
CA ARG A 258 -6.82 -3.47 1.31
C ARG A 258 -6.73 -2.94 2.74
N THR A 259 -6.95 -1.65 2.93
CA THR A 259 -6.94 -1.02 4.26
C THR A 259 -8.11 -1.51 5.12
N LEU A 260 -9.31 -1.68 4.55
CA LEU A 260 -10.47 -2.26 5.24
C LEU A 260 -10.22 -3.71 5.67
N ILE A 261 -9.57 -4.53 4.85
CA ILE A 261 -9.18 -5.90 5.21
C ILE A 261 -8.21 -5.87 6.38
N PHE A 262 -7.19 -5.00 6.33
CA PHE A 262 -6.19 -4.89 7.41
C PHE A 262 -6.82 -4.46 8.74
N LEU A 263 -7.75 -3.50 8.71
CA LEU A 263 -8.41 -2.97 9.90
C LEU A 263 -9.56 -3.85 10.40
N HIS A 264 -9.93 -4.93 9.69
CA HIS A 264 -11.09 -5.73 10.04
C HIS A 264 -11.00 -6.34 11.45
N THR A 265 -11.92 -5.97 12.34
CA THR A 265 -11.89 -6.45 13.73
C THR A 265 -12.65 -7.76 13.96
N GLY A 266 -13.22 -8.36 12.90
CA GLY A 266 -14.14 -9.48 13.03
C GLY A 266 -15.53 -9.05 13.51
N LEU A 267 -16.55 -9.62 12.87
CA LEU A 267 -17.94 -9.43 13.26
C LEU A 267 -18.31 -10.40 14.39
N SER A 268 -18.06 -10.06 15.65
CA SER A 268 -18.96 -10.58 16.69
C SER A 268 -20.19 -9.68 16.71
N ARG A 269 -21.19 -10.00 15.86
CA ARG A 269 -22.44 -9.23 15.72
C ARG A 269 -23.26 -9.14 17.01
N ASN A 270 -22.91 -9.91 18.03
CA ASN A 270 -23.61 -9.89 19.30
C ASN A 270 -22.75 -9.18 20.35
N LYS A 271 -23.13 -7.94 20.70
CA LYS A 271 -22.50 -7.17 21.78
C LYS A 271 -22.39 -7.96 23.09
N TYR A 272 -23.31 -8.88 23.38
CA TYR A 272 -23.23 -9.75 24.55
C TYR A 272 -22.13 -10.81 24.43
N ILE A 273 -22.00 -11.46 23.26
CA ILE A 273 -20.92 -12.43 23.01
C ILE A 273 -19.57 -11.72 22.99
N GLN A 274 -19.50 -10.49 22.46
CA GLN A 274 -18.27 -9.70 22.48
C GLN A 274 -17.82 -9.37 23.91
N ARG A 275 -18.75 -8.99 24.79
CA ARG A 275 -18.45 -8.75 26.22
C ARG A 275 -18.03 -10.03 26.96
N TYR A 276 -18.64 -11.17 26.63
CA TYR A 276 -18.28 -12.48 27.19
C TYR A 276 -16.94 -13.01 26.64
N MET A 277 -16.67 -12.80 25.35
CA MET A 277 -15.41 -13.20 24.72
C MET A 277 -14.25 -12.29 25.13
N GLN A 278 -14.48 -11.01 25.43
CA GLN A 278 -13.45 -10.16 26.06
C GLN A 278 -13.00 -10.67 27.43
N ILE A 279 -13.89 -11.34 28.17
CA ILE A 279 -13.56 -11.95 29.46
C ILE A 279 -12.77 -13.26 29.26
N LEU A 280 -12.98 -13.96 28.15
CA LEU A 280 -12.45 -15.32 27.93
C LEU A 280 -11.29 -15.40 26.92
N ALA A 281 -11.10 -14.41 26.06
CA ALA A 281 -10.15 -14.43 24.94
C ALA A 281 -9.14 -13.29 25.05
N LYS A 282 -7.85 -13.64 25.25
CA LYS A 282 -6.69 -12.73 25.22
C LYS A 282 -6.39 -12.12 23.82
N SER A 283 -7.26 -12.33 22.84
CA SER A 283 -6.96 -12.12 21.41
C SER A 283 -7.64 -10.91 20.77
N ASP A 284 -8.54 -10.22 21.47
CA ASP A 284 -9.23 -9.05 20.92
C ASP A 284 -8.49 -7.74 21.22
N LEU A 285 -8.75 -6.73 20.41
CA LEU A 285 -8.29 -5.37 20.64
C LEU A 285 -8.77 -4.84 21.99
N SER A 286 -8.00 -3.93 22.59
CA SER A 286 -8.50 -3.12 23.70
C SER A 286 -9.79 -2.39 23.30
N MET A 287 -10.66 -2.09 24.27
CA MET A 287 -11.91 -1.37 24.00
C MET A 287 -11.66 -0.05 23.27
N MET A 288 -10.67 0.71 23.72
CA MET A 288 -10.27 1.96 23.09
C MET A 288 -9.74 1.73 21.67
N GLY A 289 -8.89 0.72 21.47
CA GLY A 289 -8.37 0.38 20.15
C GLY A 289 -9.45 -0.06 19.17
N TYR A 290 -10.45 -0.82 19.64
CA TYR A 290 -11.61 -1.21 18.85
C TYR A 290 -12.42 0.01 18.39
N GLU A 291 -12.74 0.95 19.29
CA GLU A 291 -13.49 2.17 18.95
C GLU A 291 -12.77 3.05 17.93
N ILE A 292 -11.45 3.23 18.10
CA ILE A 292 -10.58 3.94 17.16
C ILE A 292 -10.63 3.28 15.78
N VAL A 293 -10.46 1.95 15.72
CA VAL A 293 -10.48 1.20 14.46
C VAL A 293 -11.86 1.24 13.79
N GLN A 294 -12.95 1.10 14.54
CA GLN A 294 -14.31 1.17 13.98
C GLN A 294 -14.60 2.53 13.36
N THR A 295 -14.18 3.60 14.03
CA THR A 295 -14.32 4.97 13.50
C THR A 295 -13.60 5.11 12.15
N GLU A 296 -12.41 4.53 12.02
CA GLU A 296 -11.66 4.58 10.76
C GLU A 296 -12.26 3.69 9.67
N ILE A 297 -12.75 2.50 10.02
CA ILE A 297 -13.50 1.63 9.09
C ILE A 297 -14.72 2.36 8.53
N GLU A 298 -15.45 3.10 9.36
CA GLU A 298 -16.61 3.87 8.93
C GLU A 298 -16.22 4.97 7.93
N LYS A 299 -15.14 5.71 8.22
CA LYS A 299 -14.60 6.72 7.29
C LYS A 299 -14.17 6.11 5.95
N LEU A 300 -13.42 5.02 5.97
CA LEU A 300 -12.99 4.29 4.76
C LEU A 300 -14.18 3.75 3.97
N SER A 301 -15.21 3.25 4.66
CA SER A 301 -16.44 2.75 4.03
C SER A 301 -17.23 3.86 3.35
N LYS A 302 -17.32 5.03 3.98
CA LYS A 302 -17.91 6.25 3.39
C LYS A 302 -17.10 6.72 2.18
N ALA A 303 -15.78 6.69 2.26
CA ALA A 303 -14.90 7.02 1.14
C ALA A 303 -15.09 6.07 -0.05
N LEU A 304 -15.19 4.77 0.19
CA LEU A 304 -15.47 3.77 -0.85
C LEU A 304 -16.86 4.00 -1.46
N MET A 305 -17.88 4.20 -0.63
CA MET A 305 -19.24 4.47 -1.10
C MET A 305 -19.28 5.71 -2.01
N PHE A 306 -18.66 6.80 -1.57
CA PHE A 306 -18.57 8.03 -2.34
C PHE A 306 -17.86 7.79 -3.68
N TYR A 307 -16.73 7.10 -3.67
CA TYR A 307 -15.99 6.77 -4.88
C TYR A 307 -16.82 5.94 -5.86
N GLU A 308 -17.51 4.90 -5.38
CA GLU A 308 -18.37 4.05 -6.21
C GLU A 308 -19.54 4.83 -6.81
N CYS A 309 -20.23 5.65 -6.00
CA CYS A 309 -21.35 6.47 -6.48
C CYS A 309 -20.89 7.51 -7.52
N CYS A 310 -19.73 8.13 -7.34
CA CYS A 310 -19.18 9.05 -8.33
C CYS A 310 -18.81 8.36 -9.65
N LYS A 311 -18.32 7.12 -9.59
CA LYS A 311 -17.84 6.38 -10.76
C LYS A 311 -18.97 5.70 -11.53
N TRP A 312 -19.97 5.18 -10.84
CA TRP A 312 -21.03 4.34 -11.43
C TRP A 312 -22.44 4.94 -11.32
N GLY A 313 -22.62 6.07 -10.63
CA GLY A 313 -23.91 6.63 -10.25
C GLY A 313 -24.43 6.06 -8.93
N ASP A 314 -25.37 6.74 -8.27
CA ASP A 314 -25.77 6.43 -6.89
C ASP A 314 -26.28 4.99 -6.71
N ALA A 315 -27.22 4.54 -7.55
CA ALA A 315 -27.80 3.21 -7.43
C ALA A 315 -26.79 2.09 -7.76
N SER A 316 -26.11 2.19 -8.91
CA SER A 316 -25.14 1.19 -9.34
C SER A 316 -23.88 1.17 -8.46
N GLY A 317 -23.44 2.33 -7.98
CA GLY A 317 -22.35 2.48 -7.02
C GLY A 317 -22.66 1.81 -5.68
N ALA A 318 -23.87 2.03 -5.14
CA ALA A 318 -24.31 1.35 -3.93
C ALA A 318 -24.35 -0.18 -4.10
N VAL A 319 -24.86 -0.69 -5.23
CA VAL A 319 -24.86 -2.13 -5.54
C VAL A 319 -23.44 -2.67 -5.62
N ARG A 320 -22.52 -1.95 -6.28
CA ARG A 320 -21.11 -2.34 -6.37
C ARG A 320 -20.44 -2.38 -5.00
N LEU A 321 -20.64 -1.36 -4.15
CA LEU A 321 -20.14 -1.33 -2.78
C LEU A 321 -20.57 -2.57 -2.00
N VAL A 322 -21.87 -2.91 -2.03
CA VAL A 322 -22.41 -4.10 -1.34
C VAL A 322 -21.71 -5.37 -1.82
N ASN A 323 -21.51 -5.51 -3.14
CA ASN A 323 -20.85 -6.67 -3.71
C ASN A 323 -19.36 -6.75 -3.31
N LEU A 324 -18.66 -5.62 -3.31
CA LEU A 324 -17.25 -5.52 -2.89
C LEU A 324 -17.09 -5.91 -1.41
N VAL A 325 -17.90 -5.31 -0.52
CA VAL A 325 -17.86 -5.60 0.93
C VAL A 325 -18.23 -7.06 1.21
N LYS A 326 -19.30 -7.56 0.59
CA LYS A 326 -19.75 -8.94 0.76
C LYS A 326 -18.68 -9.95 0.35
N TYR A 327 -17.93 -9.67 -0.72
CA TYR A 327 -16.91 -10.59 -1.18
C TYR A 327 -15.59 -10.41 -0.39
N PHE A 328 -15.00 -9.22 -0.38
CA PHE A 328 -13.64 -9.02 0.11
C PHE A 328 -13.53 -8.83 1.62
N ILE A 329 -14.58 -8.37 2.30
CA ILE A 329 -14.54 -8.20 3.76
C ILE A 329 -15.19 -9.39 4.45
N ILE A 330 -16.33 -9.88 3.95
CA ILE A 330 -17.08 -10.96 4.61
C ILE A 330 -16.64 -12.35 4.14
N ARG A 331 -16.41 -12.60 2.86
CA ARG A 331 -16.09 -13.97 2.40
C ARG A 331 -14.60 -14.25 2.37
N TYR A 332 -13.82 -13.30 1.86
CA TYR A 332 -12.38 -13.46 1.65
C TYR A 332 -11.59 -13.62 2.96
N ILE A 333 -11.91 -12.80 3.98
CA ILE A 333 -11.24 -12.90 5.29
C ILE A 333 -11.51 -14.26 5.94
N PHE A 334 -12.77 -14.72 5.90
CA PHE A 334 -13.17 -16.02 6.47
C PHE A 334 -12.68 -17.24 5.69
N SER A 335 -12.20 -17.08 4.45
CA SER A 335 -11.61 -18.20 3.71
C SER A 335 -10.10 -18.35 3.92
N LEU A 336 -9.46 -17.37 4.56
CA LEU A 336 -8.02 -17.35 4.81
C LEU A 336 -7.64 -17.56 6.29
N ILE A 337 -8.60 -17.32 7.19
CA ILE A 337 -8.57 -17.72 8.60
C ILE A 337 -9.18 -19.12 8.69
#